data_AF-A0A950CDD1-F1
#
_entry.id   AF-A0A950CDD1-F1
#
_cell.length_a   1.000
_cell.length_b   1.000
_cell.length_c   1.000
_cell.angle_alpha   90.00
_cell.angle_beta   90.00
_cell.angle_gamma   90.00
#
_symmetry.space_group_name_H-M   'P 1'
#
loop_
_entity.id
_entity.type
_entity.pdbx_description
1 polymer ?
#
loop_
_entity_poly.entity_id
_entity_poly.type
_entity_poly.pdbx_seq_one_letter_code
_entity_poly.pdbx_strand_id
1 'polypeptide(L)'
;MRERMITFVCALGALLVFASLFLHGSPVESERSAAPTTAERGANGLAGAMAWLGHEGVRTRSLRGRFDTLVSRTDLPPTGNLLIVATPVVTSFKLAEIKALERWVGAGNTLLVLAALSDRPAWGVAGFVQDDLSYLSGFRFAATDADSRRAEQRARPGASPLALPLAQPLRSTLVANRPHPYLAGVASAVALSDYPPQSFDLKVLQGGLPLSLAHQRETGRGVLWLRAQGAGTVIV
;
A
#
# COMPACT_ATOMS: atom_id res chain seq x y z
N MET A 1 21.55 52.31 33.44
CA MET A 1 22.12 50.99 33.04
C MET A 1 21.21 49.82 33.36
N ARG A 2 20.50 49.81 34.50
CA ARG A 2 19.59 48.72 34.92
C ARG A 2 18.51 48.37 33.90
N GLU A 3 17.86 49.35 33.29
CA GLU A 3 16.82 49.13 32.27
C GLU A 3 17.36 48.41 31.04
N ARG A 4 18.52 48.83 30.52
CA ARG A 4 19.17 48.19 29.37
C ARG A 4 19.54 46.73 29.64
N MET A 5 19.91 46.41 30.89
CA MET A 5 20.22 45.05 31.31
C MET A 5 18.96 44.16 31.37
N ILE A 6 17.84 44.70 31.84
CA ILE A 6 16.56 43.99 31.88
C ILE A 6 16.07 43.72 30.46
N THR A 7 16.12 44.71 29.57
CA THR A 7 15.73 44.53 28.16
C THR A 7 16.59 43.48 27.48
N PHE A 8 17.90 43.44 27.76
CA PHE A 8 18.80 42.45 27.18
C PHE A 8 18.49 41.02 27.67
N VAL A 9 18.23 40.84 28.97
CA VAL A 9 17.84 39.53 29.52
C VAL A 9 16.50 39.06 28.97
N CYS A 10 15.52 39.96 28.82
CA CYS A 10 14.24 39.62 28.20
C CYS A 10 14.39 39.24 26.72
N ALA A 11 15.21 39.96 25.96
CA ALA A 11 15.49 39.63 24.56
C ALA A 11 16.19 38.26 24.42
N LEU A 12 17.15 37.97 25.29
CA LEU A 12 17.84 36.67 25.33
C LEU A 12 16.88 35.54 25.72
N GLY A 13 15.97 35.78 26.68
CA GLY A 13 14.92 34.85 27.05
C GLY A 13 13.94 34.57 25.90
N ALA A 14 13.50 35.60 25.18
CA ALA A 14 12.64 35.46 24.01
C ALA A 14 13.33 34.69 22.88
N LEU A 15 14.62 34.94 22.66
CA LEU A 15 15.43 34.19 21.68
C LEU A 15 15.57 32.72 22.07
N LEU A 16 15.77 32.41 23.35
CA LEU A 16 15.83 31.03 23.86
C LEU A 16 14.49 30.30 23.71
N VAL A 17 13.37 30.97 24.01
CA VAL A 17 12.03 30.39 23.79
C VAL A 17 11.79 30.15 22.30
N PHE A 18 12.14 31.11 21.44
CA PHE A 18 12.05 30.96 19.99
C PHE A 18 12.92 29.80 19.48
N ALA A 19 14.18 29.72 19.93
CA ALA A 19 15.06 28.62 19.61
C ALA A 19 14.49 27.28 20.09
N SER A 20 13.89 27.22 21.28
CA SER A 20 13.28 26.00 21.80
C SER A 20 12.10 25.54 20.94
N LEU A 21 11.22 26.45 20.52
CA LEU A 21 10.04 26.13 19.69
C LEU A 21 10.40 25.72 18.26
N PHE A 22 11.47 26.28 17.67
CA PHE A 22 11.81 26.04 16.26
C PHE A 22 12.91 24.99 16.05
N LEU A 23 13.84 24.80 17.01
CA LEU A 23 14.89 23.77 16.93
C LEU A 23 14.48 22.46 17.58
N HIS A 24 13.60 22.47 18.58
CA HIS A 24 12.94 21.25 19.09
C HIS A 24 11.58 21.09 18.41
N GLY A 25 11.60 21.12 17.07
CA GLY A 25 10.42 20.87 16.26
C GLY A 25 9.65 19.68 16.83
N SER A 26 8.39 19.92 17.16
CA SER A 26 7.46 18.94 17.69
C SER A 26 7.59 17.60 16.92
N PRO A 27 8.05 16.49 17.54
CA PRO A 27 7.91 15.18 16.92
C PRO A 27 6.50 14.66 17.23
N VAL A 28 5.49 15.46 16.89
CA VAL A 28 4.09 15.03 16.86
C VAL A 28 3.39 15.82 15.75
N GLU A 29 3.97 15.82 14.55
CA GLU A 29 3.07 15.63 13.43
C GLU A 29 2.45 14.27 13.70
N SER A 30 1.17 14.27 14.06
CA SER A 30 0.29 13.16 13.79
C SER A 30 0.38 12.96 12.28
N GLU A 31 1.43 12.28 11.81
CA GLU A 31 1.71 12.00 10.41
C GLU A 31 0.44 11.34 9.89
N ARG A 32 -0.41 12.13 9.22
CA ARG A 32 -1.46 11.58 8.39
C ARG A 32 -0.70 10.73 7.38
N SER A 33 -0.76 9.42 7.55
CA SER A 33 -0.01 8.50 6.71
C SER A 33 -0.33 8.82 5.26
N ALA A 34 0.67 9.34 4.55
CA ALA A 34 0.49 9.79 3.19
C ALA A 34 0.09 8.60 2.32
N ALA A 35 -0.86 8.83 1.41
CA ALA A 35 -1.31 7.78 0.50
C ALA A 35 -0.15 7.30 -0.39
N PRO A 36 -0.08 6.00 -0.71
CA PRO A 36 1.00 5.41 -1.50
C PRO A 36 0.92 5.83 -2.97
N THR A 37 1.30 7.07 -3.25
CA THR A 37 1.27 7.67 -4.59
C THR A 37 2.67 7.88 -5.12
N THR A 38 2.80 8.06 -6.43
CA THR A 38 4.08 8.42 -7.07
C THR A 38 4.53 9.86 -6.77
N ALA A 39 3.69 10.67 -6.14
CA ALA A 39 4.05 12.02 -5.71
C ALA A 39 4.69 12.02 -4.31
N GLU A 40 4.36 11.01 -3.49
CA GLU A 40 4.91 10.84 -2.15
C GLU A 40 6.35 10.33 -2.21
N ARG A 41 7.27 11.02 -1.53
CA ARG A 41 8.71 10.73 -1.53
C ARG A 41 9.19 10.11 -0.21
N GLY A 42 8.37 10.12 0.83
CA GLY A 42 8.64 9.47 2.10
C GLY A 42 8.49 7.95 2.03
N ALA A 43 8.58 7.30 3.20
CA ALA A 43 8.60 5.83 3.33
C ALA A 43 7.36 5.13 2.76
N ASN A 44 6.24 5.84 2.68
CA ASN A 44 4.95 5.31 2.22
C ASN A 44 4.73 5.47 0.71
N GLY A 45 5.60 6.18 0.00
CA GLY A 45 5.40 6.58 -1.39
C GLY A 45 5.88 5.58 -2.44
N LEU A 46 5.29 5.66 -3.63
CA LEU A 46 5.71 4.88 -4.80
C LEU A 46 6.80 5.59 -5.62
N ALA A 47 7.24 6.78 -5.22
CA ALA A 47 8.30 7.50 -5.94
C ALA A 47 9.62 6.72 -5.98
N GLY A 48 9.97 6.01 -4.90
CA GLY A 48 11.16 5.16 -4.86
C GLY A 48 11.10 4.01 -5.87
N ALA A 49 9.97 3.30 -5.91
CA ALA A 49 9.74 2.24 -6.90
C ALA A 49 9.78 2.78 -8.34
N MET A 50 9.18 3.95 -8.58
CA MET A 50 9.21 4.59 -9.89
C MET A 50 10.62 5.02 -10.32
N ALA A 51 11.42 5.56 -9.39
CA ALA A 51 12.81 5.95 -9.65
C ALA A 51 13.68 4.72 -9.93
N TRP A 52 13.52 3.64 -9.15
CA TRP A 52 14.22 2.38 -9.37
C TRP A 52 13.90 1.77 -10.74
N LEU A 53 12.61 1.66 -11.10
CA LEU A 53 12.22 1.17 -12.42
C LEU A 53 12.80 2.01 -13.57
N GLY A 54 12.82 3.34 -13.41
CA GLY A 54 13.45 4.23 -14.39
C GLY A 54 14.96 4.02 -14.52
N HIS A 55 15.66 3.77 -13.41
CA HIS A 55 17.08 3.43 -13.40
C HIS A 55 17.38 2.11 -14.11
N GLU A 56 16.50 1.11 -13.95
CA GLU A 56 16.58 -0.18 -14.66
C GLU A 56 16.17 -0.08 -16.15
N GLY A 57 15.94 1.13 -16.67
CA GLY A 57 15.58 1.36 -18.07
C GLY A 57 14.13 1.01 -18.41
N VAL A 58 13.29 0.74 -17.41
CA VAL A 58 11.86 0.50 -17.62
C VAL A 58 11.16 1.85 -17.81
N ARG A 59 10.45 2.01 -18.94
CA ARG A 59 9.65 3.22 -19.21
C ARG A 59 8.46 3.31 -18.25
N THR A 60 8.64 3.99 -17.14
CA THR A 60 7.59 4.16 -16.12
C THR A 60 6.91 5.53 -16.23
N ARG A 61 5.58 5.56 -16.12
CA ARG A 61 4.78 6.78 -16.11
C ARG A 61 3.70 6.68 -15.04
N SER A 62 3.45 7.79 -14.34
CA SER A 62 2.29 7.93 -13.48
C SER A 62 1.06 8.22 -14.35
N LEU A 63 -0.01 7.43 -14.19
CA LEU A 63 -1.23 7.58 -14.99
C LEU A 63 -1.91 8.94 -14.76
N ARG A 64 -1.94 9.41 -13.49
CA ARG A 64 -2.57 10.67 -13.02
C ARG A 64 -3.99 10.91 -13.53
N GLY A 65 -4.71 9.84 -13.84
CA GLY A 65 -6.04 9.87 -14.43
C GLY A 65 -6.84 8.62 -14.08
N ARG A 66 -8.08 8.60 -14.53
CA ARG A 66 -9.04 7.52 -14.31
C ARG A 66 -8.81 6.37 -15.30
N PHE A 67 -9.22 5.15 -14.92
CA PHE A 67 -8.92 3.93 -15.69
C PHE A 67 -9.77 3.78 -16.96
N ASP A 68 -10.86 4.53 -17.08
CA ASP A 68 -11.70 4.59 -18.28
C ASP A 68 -10.93 5.05 -19.53
N THR A 69 -9.83 5.78 -19.34
CA THR A 69 -8.96 6.24 -20.43
C THR A 69 -7.94 5.20 -20.91
N LEU A 70 -7.69 4.11 -20.18
CA LEU A 70 -6.59 3.18 -20.47
C LEU A 70 -6.66 2.58 -21.88
N VAL A 71 -7.87 2.28 -22.35
CA VAL A 71 -8.09 1.62 -23.65
C VAL A 71 -7.90 2.60 -24.82
N SER A 72 -8.06 3.91 -24.59
CA SER A 72 -7.97 4.93 -25.65
C SER A 72 -6.60 5.63 -25.72
N ARG A 73 -5.65 5.25 -24.85
CA ARG A 73 -4.31 5.84 -24.83
C ARG A 73 -3.46 5.36 -26.02
N THR A 74 -3.11 6.28 -26.89
CA THR A 74 -2.22 6.04 -28.03
C THR A 74 -0.74 6.18 -27.70
N ASP A 75 -0.40 6.72 -26.51
CA ASP A 75 0.98 6.92 -26.09
C ASP A 75 1.62 5.68 -25.43
N LEU A 76 0.84 4.60 -25.29
CA LEU A 76 1.25 3.31 -24.76
C LEU A 76 1.11 2.23 -25.85
N PRO A 77 1.96 1.18 -25.83
CA PRO A 77 1.72 -0.02 -26.61
C PRO A 77 0.33 -0.62 -26.29
N PRO A 78 -0.31 -1.34 -27.21
CA PRO A 78 -1.62 -1.94 -26.97
C PRO A 78 -1.59 -3.08 -25.92
N THR A 79 -0.44 -3.76 -25.79
CA THR A 79 -0.27 -4.94 -24.92
C THR A 79 1.10 -4.92 -24.23
N GLY A 80 1.30 -5.79 -23.23
CA GLY A 80 2.59 -5.92 -22.53
C GLY A 80 2.89 -4.82 -21.51
N ASN A 81 1.92 -3.97 -21.18
CA ASN A 81 2.08 -2.95 -20.15
C ASN A 81 1.84 -3.53 -18.74
N LEU A 82 2.46 -2.91 -17.74
CA LEU A 82 2.21 -3.16 -16.32
C LEU A 82 1.58 -1.91 -15.68
N LEU A 83 0.44 -2.08 -15.04
CA LEU A 83 -0.19 -1.08 -14.19
C LEU A 83 -0.02 -1.48 -12.72
N ILE A 84 0.62 -0.63 -11.92
CA ILE A 84 0.79 -0.83 -10.48
C ILE A 84 -0.18 0.09 -9.74
N VAL A 85 -1.01 -0.49 -8.88
CA VAL A 85 -2.02 0.24 -8.08
C VAL A 85 -1.83 -0.14 -6.62
N ALA A 86 -1.70 0.83 -5.72
CA ALA A 86 -1.74 0.58 -4.29
C ALA A 86 -3.14 0.85 -3.74
N THR A 87 -3.63 -0.03 -2.85
CA THR A 87 -4.92 0.11 -2.16
C THR A 87 -4.68 0.36 -0.68
N PRO A 88 -5.53 1.11 0.05
CA PRO A 88 -6.83 1.63 -0.39
C PRO A 88 -6.70 2.77 -1.39
N VAL A 89 -7.66 2.88 -2.32
CA VAL A 89 -7.68 4.01 -3.25
C VAL A 89 -8.38 5.21 -2.62
N VAL A 90 -7.93 6.41 -2.98
CA VAL A 90 -8.50 7.67 -2.46
C VAL A 90 -9.89 7.95 -3.05
N THR A 91 -10.18 7.42 -4.23
CA THR A 91 -11.44 7.66 -4.95
C THR A 91 -12.06 6.33 -5.36
N SER A 92 -13.33 6.15 -5.04
CA SER A 92 -14.09 4.96 -5.44
C SER A 92 -14.16 4.80 -6.96
N PHE A 93 -14.15 3.54 -7.40
CA PHE A 93 -14.22 3.16 -8.81
C PHE A 93 -15.62 3.34 -9.38
N LYS A 94 -15.69 3.81 -10.62
CA LYS A 94 -16.90 3.79 -11.44
C LYS A 94 -16.98 2.48 -12.21
N LEU A 95 -18.20 2.03 -12.51
CA LEU A 95 -18.41 0.81 -13.31
C LEU A 95 -17.70 0.86 -14.67
N ALA A 96 -17.65 2.04 -15.31
CA ALA A 96 -16.94 2.23 -16.58
C ALA A 96 -15.42 2.00 -16.45
N GLU A 97 -14.82 2.38 -15.32
CA GLU A 97 -13.40 2.17 -15.05
C GLU A 97 -13.09 0.70 -14.84
N ILE A 98 -13.93 -0.03 -14.11
CA ILE A 98 -13.78 -1.47 -13.89
C ILE A 98 -13.83 -2.19 -15.24
N LYS A 99 -14.83 -1.91 -16.08
CA LYS A 99 -14.94 -2.52 -17.42
C LYS A 99 -13.79 -2.13 -18.35
N ALA A 100 -13.26 -0.92 -18.24
CA ALA A 100 -12.10 -0.49 -19.03
C ALA A 100 -10.84 -1.23 -18.59
N LEU A 101 -10.61 -1.36 -17.28
CA LEU A 101 -9.51 -2.10 -16.71
C LEU A 101 -9.58 -3.59 -17.08
N GLU A 102 -10.75 -4.20 -16.98
CA GLU A 102 -10.94 -5.61 -17.35
C GLU A 102 -10.61 -5.89 -18.81
N ARG A 103 -11.05 -5.01 -19.72
CA ARG A 103 -10.72 -5.09 -21.16
C ARG A 103 -9.24 -4.85 -21.41
N TRP A 104 -8.65 -3.88 -20.71
CA TRP A 104 -7.24 -3.55 -20.86
C TRP A 104 -6.34 -4.71 -20.42
N VAL A 105 -6.62 -5.33 -19.27
CA VAL A 105 -5.94 -6.56 -18.83
C VAL A 105 -6.23 -7.69 -19.81
N GLY A 106 -7.50 -7.89 -20.19
CA GLY A 106 -7.93 -8.91 -21.15
C GLY A 106 -7.20 -8.87 -22.49
N ALA A 107 -6.77 -7.69 -22.92
CA ALA A 107 -6.01 -7.48 -24.16
C ALA A 107 -4.53 -7.94 -24.09
N GLY A 108 -4.02 -8.37 -22.93
CA GLY A 108 -2.62 -8.80 -22.77
C GLY A 108 -1.77 -7.87 -21.91
N ASN A 109 -2.39 -7.09 -21.03
CA ASN A 109 -1.68 -6.23 -20.07
C ASN A 109 -1.75 -6.83 -18.66
N THR A 110 -0.87 -6.36 -17.77
CA THR A 110 -0.77 -6.85 -16.40
C THR A 110 -1.20 -5.79 -15.39
N LEU A 111 -2.03 -6.19 -14.43
CA LEU A 111 -2.39 -5.39 -13.26
C LEU A 111 -1.70 -5.96 -12.02
N LEU A 112 -0.91 -5.15 -11.33
CA LEU A 112 -0.33 -5.46 -10.02
C LEU A 112 -1.00 -4.58 -8.96
N VAL A 113 -1.67 -5.20 -8.00
CA VAL A 113 -2.34 -4.51 -6.89
C VAL A 113 -1.54 -4.71 -5.60
N LEU A 114 -0.95 -3.63 -5.09
CA LEU A 114 -0.26 -3.62 -3.81
C LEU A 114 -1.29 -3.37 -2.71
N ALA A 115 -1.58 -4.38 -1.91
CA ALA A 115 -2.58 -4.31 -0.86
C ALA A 115 -1.97 -4.63 0.51
N ALA A 116 -2.26 -3.81 1.52
CA ALA A 116 -1.88 -4.03 2.92
C ALA A 116 -2.72 -5.16 3.55
N LEU A 117 -2.57 -6.38 3.02
CA LEU A 117 -3.24 -7.58 3.51
C LEU A 117 -2.40 -8.28 4.57
N SER A 118 -1.20 -8.70 4.19
CA SER A 118 -0.31 -9.48 5.07
C SER A 118 0.52 -8.59 5.98
N ASP A 119 0.98 -7.46 5.45
CA ASP A 119 1.64 -6.40 6.18
C ASP A 119 0.67 -5.25 6.44
N ARG A 120 1.04 -4.40 7.40
CA ARG A 120 0.25 -3.21 7.73
C ARG A 120 1.16 -1.98 7.82
N PRO A 121 1.53 -1.41 6.67
CA PRO A 121 2.19 -0.13 6.62
C PRO A 121 1.27 0.98 7.14
N ALA A 122 1.83 2.13 7.51
CA ALA A 122 1.08 3.24 8.08
C ALA A 122 -0.11 3.70 7.21
N TRP A 123 0.05 3.71 5.89
CA TRP A 123 -1.04 4.07 4.97
C TRP A 123 -2.20 3.07 4.94
N GLY A 124 -1.98 1.82 5.39
CA GLY A 124 -2.97 0.73 5.34
C GLY A 124 -3.98 0.76 6.50
N VAL A 125 -3.83 1.67 7.47
CA VAL A 125 -4.70 1.75 8.65
C VAL A 125 -6.04 2.44 8.35
N ALA A 126 -6.09 3.27 7.31
CA ALA A 126 -7.18 4.24 7.11
C ALA A 126 -8.24 3.85 6.06
N GLY A 127 -8.38 2.57 5.66
CA GLY A 127 -9.33 2.24 4.60
C GLY A 127 -9.78 0.77 4.51
N PHE A 128 -10.89 0.57 3.80
CA PHE A 128 -11.47 -0.74 3.49
C PHE A 128 -10.78 -1.34 2.26
N VAL A 129 -9.61 -1.96 2.47
CA VAL A 129 -8.82 -2.60 1.40
C VAL A 129 -9.62 -3.68 0.64
N GLN A 130 -10.59 -4.34 1.29
CA GLN A 130 -11.31 -5.49 0.74
C GLN A 130 -12.18 -5.14 -0.48
N ASP A 131 -12.92 -4.04 -0.45
CA ASP A 131 -13.84 -3.68 -1.52
C ASP A 131 -13.08 -3.24 -2.78
N ASP A 132 -12.11 -2.34 -2.60
CA ASP A 132 -11.22 -1.88 -3.67
C ASP A 132 -10.50 -3.05 -4.34
N LEU A 133 -10.00 -3.98 -3.53
CA LEU A 133 -9.30 -5.15 -4.02
C LEU A 133 -10.23 -6.09 -4.79
N SER A 134 -11.47 -6.27 -4.33
CA SER A 134 -12.47 -7.04 -5.07
C SER A 134 -12.80 -6.42 -6.41
N TYR A 135 -12.87 -5.10 -6.52
CA TYR A 135 -13.14 -4.43 -7.79
C TYR A 135 -11.96 -4.48 -8.76
N LEU A 136 -10.74 -4.35 -8.26
CA LEU A 136 -9.53 -4.36 -9.09
C LEU A 136 -9.14 -5.75 -9.55
N SER A 137 -9.17 -6.72 -8.64
CA SER A 137 -8.59 -8.04 -8.87
C SER A 137 -9.61 -9.14 -9.10
N GLY A 138 -10.87 -8.92 -8.72
CA GLY A 138 -11.89 -9.97 -8.64
C GLY A 138 -11.67 -10.97 -7.49
N PHE A 139 -10.65 -10.78 -6.66
CA PHE A 139 -10.44 -11.58 -5.45
C PHE A 139 -11.21 -11.01 -4.28
N ARG A 140 -11.82 -11.88 -3.47
CA ARG A 140 -12.34 -11.48 -2.16
C ARG A 140 -11.49 -12.04 -1.06
N PHE A 141 -11.20 -11.19 -0.09
CA PHE A 141 -10.47 -11.55 1.10
C PHE A 141 -11.39 -11.43 2.29
N ALA A 142 -11.34 -12.42 3.18
CA ALA A 142 -12.02 -12.35 4.45
C ALA A 142 -10.99 -12.39 5.57
N ALA A 143 -11.16 -11.55 6.58
CA ALA A 143 -10.39 -11.69 7.81
C ALA A 143 -10.67 -13.08 8.41
N THR A 144 -9.64 -13.70 8.97
CA THR A 144 -9.81 -15.00 9.61
C THR A 144 -10.61 -14.91 10.90
N ASP A 145 -11.24 -16.01 11.30
CA ASP A 145 -12.09 -16.08 12.50
C ASP A 145 -11.38 -15.58 13.77
N ALA A 146 -10.07 -15.80 13.89
CA ALA A 146 -9.29 -15.29 15.01
C ALA A 146 -9.26 -13.75 15.04
N ASP A 147 -9.12 -13.12 13.87
CA ASP A 147 -9.12 -11.66 13.74
C ASP A 147 -10.54 -11.09 13.79
N SER A 148 -11.54 -11.79 13.24
CA SER A 148 -12.95 -11.43 13.37
C SER A 148 -13.39 -11.43 14.83
N ARG A 149 -13.05 -12.45 15.62
CA ARG A 149 -13.32 -12.50 17.06
C ARG A 149 -12.61 -11.39 17.83
N ARG A 150 -11.36 -11.07 17.47
CA ARG A 150 -10.63 -9.93 18.04
C ARG A 150 -11.30 -8.60 17.68
N ALA A 151 -11.78 -8.44 16.45
CA ALA A 151 -12.50 -7.26 16.00
C ALA A 151 -13.85 -7.12 16.74
N GLU A 152 -14.61 -8.21 16.89
CA GLU A 152 -15.87 -8.24 17.65
C GLU A 152 -15.66 -7.96 19.15
N GLN A 153 -14.62 -8.52 19.76
CA GLN A 153 -14.25 -8.19 21.14
C GLN A 153 -13.85 -6.72 21.32
N ARG A 154 -13.25 -6.12 20.28
CA ARG A 154 -12.88 -4.70 20.24
C ARG A 154 -14.05 -3.78 19.90
N ALA A 155 -15.07 -4.26 19.18
CA ALA A 155 -16.28 -3.50 18.82
C ALA A 155 -17.26 -3.27 19.98
N ARG A 156 -16.85 -3.56 21.23
CA ARG A 156 -17.62 -3.16 22.41
C ARG A 156 -17.74 -1.63 22.46
N PRO A 157 -18.94 -1.07 22.70
CA PRO A 157 -19.17 0.38 22.64
C PRO A 157 -18.32 1.08 23.70
N GLY A 158 -17.43 1.98 23.24
CA GLY A 158 -16.55 2.79 24.10
C GLY A 158 -15.05 2.66 23.79
N ALA A 159 -14.62 1.68 23.01
CA ALA A 159 -13.22 1.55 22.59
C ALA A 159 -13.16 1.31 21.08
N SER A 160 -12.93 2.37 20.29
CA SER A 160 -12.26 2.18 19.01
C SER A 160 -10.78 2.37 19.27
N PRO A 161 -10.01 1.33 19.63
CA PRO A 161 -8.58 1.50 19.70
C PRO A 161 -8.12 1.60 18.24
N LEU A 162 -7.83 2.82 17.80
CA LEU A 162 -6.84 3.05 16.76
C LEU A 162 -5.71 2.04 17.03
N ALA A 163 -5.46 1.13 16.09
CA ALA A 163 -4.38 0.18 16.25
C ALA A 163 -3.13 1.00 16.59
N LEU A 164 -2.50 0.75 17.74
CA LEU A 164 -1.30 1.48 18.10
C LEU A 164 -0.16 1.05 17.18
N PRO A 165 0.67 1.98 16.70
CA PRO A 165 1.86 1.61 15.96
C PRO A 165 2.76 0.76 16.87
N LEU A 166 3.46 -0.20 16.26
CA LEU A 166 4.46 -1.01 16.93
C LEU A 166 5.68 -0.14 17.24
N ALA A 167 6.33 -0.39 18.39
CA ALA A 167 7.56 0.31 18.76
C ALA A 167 8.71 0.08 17.76
N GLN A 168 8.67 -1.06 17.07
CA GLN A 168 9.56 -1.40 15.95
C GLN A 168 8.72 -2.10 14.88
N PRO A 169 8.98 -1.85 13.58
CA PRO A 169 8.27 -2.54 12.51
C PRO A 169 8.44 -4.06 12.63
N LEU A 170 7.32 -4.79 12.56
CA LEU A 170 7.34 -6.24 12.54
C LEU A 170 7.83 -6.71 11.17
N ARG A 171 8.82 -7.59 11.18
CA ARG A 171 9.38 -8.18 9.97
C ARG A 171 8.66 -9.48 9.62
N SER A 172 8.24 -9.62 8.36
CA SER A 172 7.73 -10.87 7.78
C SER A 172 8.55 -11.28 6.56
N THR A 173 8.77 -12.59 6.41
CA THR A 173 9.57 -13.13 5.30
C THR A 173 8.67 -13.84 4.31
N LEU A 174 8.68 -13.39 3.06
CA LEU A 174 7.92 -13.99 1.96
C LEU A 174 8.84 -14.93 1.19
N VAL A 175 8.36 -16.14 0.89
CA VAL A 175 9.10 -17.17 0.15
C VAL A 175 8.25 -17.72 -0.98
N ALA A 176 8.90 -18.07 -2.10
CA ALA A 176 8.23 -18.65 -3.25
C ALA A 176 7.62 -20.03 -2.91
N ASN A 177 6.40 -20.29 -3.37
CA ASN A 177 5.77 -21.61 -3.26
C ASN A 177 6.36 -22.60 -4.27
N ARG A 178 6.82 -22.08 -5.42
CA ARG A 178 7.32 -22.84 -6.55
C ARG A 178 8.18 -21.94 -7.45
N PRO A 179 9.06 -22.50 -8.30
CA PRO A 179 9.73 -21.74 -9.34
C PRO A 179 8.71 -21.02 -10.23
N HIS A 180 8.89 -19.72 -10.43
CA HIS A 180 8.03 -18.90 -11.29
C HIS A 180 8.85 -17.76 -11.91
N PRO A 181 8.63 -17.37 -13.18
CA PRO A 181 9.39 -16.29 -13.81
C PRO A 181 9.40 -14.97 -13.03
N TYR A 182 8.28 -14.61 -12.40
CA TYR A 182 8.18 -13.40 -11.55
C TYR A 182 9.02 -13.45 -10.27
N LEU A 183 9.47 -14.63 -9.86
CA LEU A 183 10.29 -14.83 -8.67
C LEU A 183 11.69 -15.35 -9.05
N ALA A 184 12.06 -15.28 -10.33
CA ALA A 184 13.38 -15.69 -10.78
C ALA A 184 14.46 -14.81 -10.11
N GLY A 185 15.45 -15.46 -9.49
CA GLY A 185 16.49 -14.76 -8.72
C GLY A 185 16.05 -14.24 -7.34
N VAL A 186 14.78 -14.41 -6.95
CA VAL A 186 14.27 -13.97 -5.65
C VAL A 186 14.19 -15.16 -4.69
N ALA A 187 15.16 -15.26 -3.78
CA ALA A 187 15.14 -16.30 -2.74
C ALA A 187 14.08 -16.04 -1.65
N SER A 188 13.96 -14.78 -1.25
CA SER A 188 12.96 -14.31 -0.29
C SER A 188 12.77 -12.80 -0.41
N ALA A 189 11.59 -12.32 -0.06
CA ALA A 189 11.33 -10.90 0.14
C ALA A 189 11.02 -10.64 1.63
N VAL A 190 11.20 -9.40 2.06
CA VAL A 190 10.92 -8.98 3.45
C VAL A 190 9.91 -7.85 3.40
N ALA A 191 8.82 -7.99 4.16
CA ALA A 191 7.87 -6.92 4.40
C ALA A 191 7.99 -6.42 5.85
N LEU A 192 7.69 -5.13 6.04
CA LEU A 192 7.74 -4.45 7.32
C LEU A 192 6.34 -3.92 7.65
N SER A 193 5.83 -4.26 8.83
CA SER A 193 4.52 -3.79 9.29
C SER A 193 4.69 -2.81 10.45
N ASP A 194 4.15 -1.61 10.29
CA ASP A 194 4.13 -0.60 11.35
C ASP A 194 3.05 -0.89 12.41
N TYR A 195 2.08 -1.75 12.08
CA TYR A 195 0.96 -2.13 12.94
C TYR A 195 0.86 -3.66 13.07
N PRO A 196 0.20 -4.19 14.11
CA PRO A 196 -0.04 -5.63 14.24
C PRO A 196 -0.73 -6.18 12.99
N PRO A 197 -0.12 -7.16 12.29
CA PRO A 197 -0.61 -7.65 11.00
C PRO A 197 -1.99 -8.27 11.14
N GLN A 198 -2.74 -8.25 10.03
CA GLN A 198 -4.03 -8.93 9.92
C GLN A 198 -3.87 -10.14 9.02
N SER A 199 -4.65 -11.16 9.31
CA SER A 199 -4.63 -12.43 8.60
C SER A 199 -5.89 -12.53 7.76
N PHE A 200 -5.70 -12.55 6.44
CA PHE A 200 -6.78 -12.71 5.47
C PHE A 200 -6.68 -14.05 4.76
N ASP A 201 -7.84 -14.65 4.50
CA ASP A 201 -7.99 -15.81 3.65
C ASP A 201 -8.66 -15.41 2.34
N LEU A 202 -8.13 -15.93 1.24
CA LEU A 202 -8.68 -15.74 -0.09
C LEU A 202 -9.96 -16.57 -0.25
N LYS A 203 -11.09 -15.89 -0.39
CA LYS A 203 -12.37 -16.49 -0.79
C LYS A 203 -12.48 -16.41 -2.31
N VAL A 204 -12.28 -17.54 -2.98
CA VAL A 204 -12.37 -17.62 -4.44
C VAL A 204 -13.82 -17.34 -4.87
N LEU A 205 -13.99 -16.41 -5.81
CA LEU A 205 -15.25 -16.20 -6.53
C LEU A 205 -15.15 -16.74 -7.95
N GLN A 206 -16.32 -17.00 -8.53
CA GLN A 206 -16.49 -17.46 -9.90
C GLN A 206 -15.62 -16.63 -10.87
N GLY A 207 -14.82 -17.30 -11.71
CA GLY A 207 -13.98 -16.62 -12.71
C GLY A 207 -12.52 -17.09 -12.82
N GLY A 208 -12.12 -18.14 -12.09
CA GLY A 208 -10.82 -18.79 -12.26
C GLY A 208 -10.16 -19.18 -10.94
N LEU A 209 -9.19 -20.10 -11.00
CA LEU A 209 -8.43 -20.52 -9.83
C LEU A 209 -7.23 -19.59 -9.62
N PRO A 210 -7.16 -18.84 -8.52
CA PRO A 210 -5.97 -18.07 -8.19
C PRO A 210 -4.80 -19.01 -7.89
N LEU A 211 -3.64 -18.65 -8.41
CA LEU A 211 -2.38 -19.30 -8.15
C LEU A 211 -1.64 -18.54 -7.05
N SER A 212 -1.49 -19.14 -5.87
CA SER A 212 -0.61 -18.60 -4.84
C SER A 212 0.86 -18.81 -5.25
N LEU A 213 1.58 -17.72 -5.48
CA LEU A 213 2.99 -17.70 -5.91
C LEU A 213 3.96 -17.68 -4.73
N ALA A 214 3.59 -17.02 -3.63
CA ALA A 214 4.42 -16.94 -2.43
C ALA A 214 3.57 -17.05 -1.16
N HIS A 215 4.22 -17.49 -0.08
CA HIS A 215 3.64 -17.50 1.26
C HIS A 215 4.57 -16.80 2.25
N GLN A 216 4.00 -16.36 3.36
CA GLN A 216 4.75 -15.90 4.51
C GLN A 216 5.34 -17.12 5.23
N ARG A 217 6.67 -17.14 5.40
CA ARG A 217 7.40 -18.24 6.05
C ARG A 217 6.91 -18.49 7.48
N GLU A 218 6.61 -17.43 8.23
CA GLU A 218 6.24 -17.54 9.65
C GLU A 218 4.84 -18.12 9.86
N THR A 219 3.92 -17.93 8.92
CA THR A 219 2.50 -18.30 9.07
C THR A 219 2.01 -19.34 8.08
N GLY A 220 2.76 -19.61 7.00
CA GLY A 220 2.34 -20.47 5.90
C GLY A 220 1.27 -19.85 4.98
N ARG A 221 0.86 -18.60 5.21
CA ARG A 221 -0.26 -17.98 4.50
C ARG A 221 0.17 -17.38 3.17
N GLY A 222 -0.70 -17.47 2.17
CA GLY A 222 -0.48 -16.82 0.87
C GLY A 222 -0.33 -15.30 1.03
N VAL A 223 0.57 -14.71 0.25
CA VAL A 223 0.86 -13.26 0.26
C VAL A 223 1.05 -12.67 -1.13
N LEU A 224 1.11 -13.52 -2.16
CA LEU A 224 1.21 -13.13 -3.56
C LEU A 224 0.36 -14.09 -4.38
N TRP A 225 -0.66 -13.57 -5.04
CA TRP A 225 -1.61 -14.34 -5.84
C TRP A 225 -1.63 -13.87 -7.27
N LEU A 226 -1.84 -14.81 -8.18
CA LEU A 226 -1.90 -14.58 -9.62
C LEU A 226 -3.18 -15.16 -10.20
N ARG A 227 -3.81 -14.45 -11.12
CA ARG A 227 -4.91 -14.96 -11.94
C ARG A 227 -4.75 -14.51 -13.38
N ALA A 228 -4.93 -15.43 -14.33
CA ALA A 228 -5.02 -15.09 -15.74
C ALA A 228 -6.36 -14.40 -16.06
N GLN A 229 -6.34 -13.41 -16.94
CA GLN A 229 -7.55 -12.70 -17.37
C GLN A 229 -7.42 -12.35 -18.86
N GLY A 230 -8.13 -13.08 -19.71
CA GLY A 230 -7.93 -13.01 -21.17
C GLY A 230 -6.49 -13.38 -21.52
N ALA A 231 -5.81 -12.53 -22.30
CA ALA A 231 -4.39 -12.67 -22.60
C ALA A 231 -3.46 -12.05 -21.52
N GLY A 232 -4.03 -11.36 -20.52
CA GLY A 232 -3.28 -10.66 -19.48
C GLY A 232 -3.31 -11.37 -18.14
N THR A 233 -2.85 -10.67 -17.11
CA THR A 233 -2.70 -11.21 -15.76
C THR A 233 -3.03 -10.17 -14.69
N VAL A 234 -3.65 -10.63 -13.62
CA VAL A 234 -3.84 -9.87 -12.39
C VAL A 234 -2.96 -10.50 -11.31
N ILE A 235 -2.19 -9.66 -10.62
CA ILE A 235 -1.33 -10.01 -9.51
C ILE A 235 -1.74 -9.17 -8.30
N VAL A 236 -1.85 -9.81 -7.14
CA VAL A 236 -2.11 -9.16 -5.84
C VAL A 236 -1.04 -9.61 -4.87
#